data_AF-A0A2J7TLE9-F1
#
_entry.id   AF-A0A2J7TLE9-F1
#
_cell.length_a   1.000
_cell.length_b   1.000
_cell.length_c   1.000
_cell.angle_alpha   90.00
_cell.angle_beta   90.00
_cell.angle_gamma   90.00
#
_symmetry.space_group_name_H-M   'P 1'
#
loop_
_entity.id
_entity.type
_entity.pdbx_description
1 polymer ?
#
loop_
_entity_poly.entity_id
_entity_poly.type
_entity_poly.pdbx_seq_one_letter_code
_entity_poly.pdbx_strand_id
1 'polypeptide(L)' 'MAKLTSKQRDKLPEAKFAGPGRTYPIPDKAHAGDAKARAAQAVKAGRMGKAQEARIDAKADRVLKKG' A
#
# COMPACT_ATOMS: atom_id res chain seq x y z
N MET A 1 1.59 0.77 -11.66
CA MET A 1 2.82 0.52 -10.88
C MET A 1 3.73 1.74 -10.94
N ALA A 2 3.46 2.72 -10.06
CA ALA A 2 4.36 3.78 -9.70
C ALA A 2 5.67 3.17 -9.16
N LYS A 3 6.79 3.80 -9.52
CA LYS A 3 8.14 3.32 -9.18
C LYS A 3 8.74 4.18 -8.09
N LEU A 4 9.31 3.54 -7.09
CA LEU A 4 10.19 4.14 -6.09
C LEU A 4 11.60 3.57 -6.26
N THR A 5 12.60 4.43 -6.23
CA THR A 5 13.98 3.99 -6.01
C THR A 5 14.16 3.50 -4.57
N SER A 6 15.16 2.65 -4.31
CA SER A 6 15.46 2.18 -2.96
C SER A 6 15.69 3.35 -2.00
N LYS A 7 16.49 4.35 -2.41
CA LYS A 7 16.76 5.56 -1.63
C LYS A 7 15.49 6.34 -1.27
N GLN A 8 14.52 6.44 -2.18
CA GLN A 8 13.24 7.10 -1.89
C GLN A 8 12.41 6.27 -0.91
N ARG A 9 12.33 4.95 -1.12
CA ARG A 9 11.57 4.04 -0.26
C ARG A 9 12.10 4.00 1.18
N ASP A 10 13.41 4.05 1.34
CA ASP A 10 14.05 3.95 2.66
C ASP A 10 13.80 5.21 3.50
N LYS A 11 13.73 6.38 2.85
CA LYS A 11 13.39 7.67 3.46
C LYS A 11 11.91 7.80 3.85
N LEU A 12 11.03 6.91 3.39
CA LEU A 12 9.62 6.97 3.76
C LEU A 12 9.44 6.60 5.23
N PRO A 13 8.68 7.40 6.02
CA PRO A 13 8.32 7.02 7.37
C PRO A 13 7.38 5.82 7.37
N GLU A 14 7.27 5.12 8.49
CA GLU A 14 6.42 3.92 8.62
C GLU A 14 4.94 4.18 8.28
N ALA A 15 4.45 5.39 8.60
CA ALA A 15 3.09 5.83 8.26
C ALA A 15 2.79 5.83 6.75
N LYS A 16 3.82 5.81 5.89
CA LYS A 16 3.71 5.76 4.43
C LYS A 16 3.70 4.33 3.89
N PHE A 17 3.49 3.33 4.75
CA PHE A 17 3.31 1.93 4.38
C PHE A 17 2.00 1.37 4.90
N ALA A 18 1.28 0.67 4.04
CA ALA A 18 -0.04 0.15 4.36
C ALA A 18 0.02 -1.24 5.00
N GLY A 19 0.99 -2.07 4.60
CA GLY A 19 1.14 -3.45 5.08
C GLY A 19 2.28 -3.68 6.07
N PRO A 20 2.39 -4.91 6.62
CA PRO A 20 3.42 -5.27 7.59
C PRO A 20 4.82 -5.21 6.99
N GLY A 21 5.84 -4.96 7.81
CA GLY A 21 7.24 -4.97 7.36
C GLY A 21 7.55 -3.95 6.25
N ARG A 22 6.91 -2.77 6.30
CA ARG A 22 7.03 -1.73 5.26
C ARG A 22 6.64 -2.21 3.86
N THR A 23 5.63 -3.07 3.77
CA THR A 23 5.01 -3.47 2.49
C THR A 23 3.91 -2.48 2.09
N TYR A 24 3.57 -2.47 0.78
CA TYR A 24 2.55 -1.59 0.22
C TYR A 24 2.83 -0.10 0.49
N PRO A 25 3.87 0.49 -0.14
CA PRO A 25 4.15 1.91 -0.01
C PRO A 25 2.95 2.71 -0.53
N ILE A 26 2.58 3.77 0.20
CA ILE A 26 1.50 4.69 -0.11
C ILE A 26 1.94 6.16 0.03
N PRO A 27 3.08 6.58 -0.58
CA PRO A 27 3.55 7.96 -0.47
C PRO A 27 2.62 9.00 -1.10
N ASP A 28 1.92 8.62 -2.16
CA ASP A 28 1.04 9.45 -2.97
C ASP A 28 -0.17 8.64 -3.49
N LYS A 29 -1.07 9.31 -4.23
CA LYS A 29 -2.30 8.71 -4.75
C LYS A 29 -2.03 7.54 -5.72
N ALA A 30 -0.98 7.61 -6.54
CA ALA A 30 -0.66 6.56 -7.50
C ALA A 30 -0.24 5.27 -6.78
N HIS A 31 0.66 5.39 -5.80
CA HIS A 31 1.08 4.26 -4.98
C HIS A 31 -0.05 3.71 -4.10
N ALA A 32 -0.94 4.58 -3.60
CA ALA A 32 -2.14 4.14 -2.89
C ALA A 32 -3.05 3.28 -3.78
N GLY A 33 -3.28 3.67 -5.03
CA GLY A 33 -4.03 2.86 -5.99
C GLY A 33 -3.37 1.50 -6.27
N ASP A 34 -2.06 1.50 -6.52
CA ASP A 34 -1.31 0.25 -6.73
C ASP A 34 -1.32 -0.65 -5.48
N ALA A 35 -1.31 -0.08 -4.28
CA ALA A 35 -1.36 -0.85 -3.04
C ALA A 35 -2.66 -1.65 -2.91
N LYS A 36 -3.82 -1.04 -3.20
CA LYS A 36 -5.12 -1.72 -3.23
C LYS A 36 -5.14 -2.85 -4.25
N ALA A 37 -4.70 -2.57 -5.47
CA ALA A 37 -4.66 -3.56 -6.54
C ALA A 37 -3.77 -4.77 -6.19
N ARG A 38 -2.59 -4.53 -5.61
CA ARG A 38 -1.70 -5.62 -5.18
C ARG A 38 -2.26 -6.39 -3.99
N ALA A 39 -2.95 -5.73 -3.05
CA ALA A 39 -3.56 -6.40 -1.91
C ALA A 39 -4.68 -7.36 -2.36
N ALA A 40 -5.55 -6.92 -3.27
CA ALA A 40 -6.58 -7.75 -3.88
C ALA A 40 -5.99 -8.95 -4.63
N GLN A 41 -4.90 -8.74 -5.38
CA GLN A 41 -4.17 -9.84 -6.02
C GLN A 41 -3.60 -10.83 -5.00
N ALA A 42 -3.07 -10.35 -3.87
CA ALA A 42 -2.52 -11.21 -2.83
C ALA A 42 -3.60 -12.06 -2.15
N VAL A 43 -4.80 -11.52 -1.93
CA VAL A 43 -5.96 -12.27 -1.43
C VAL A 43 -6.42 -13.32 -2.43
N LYS A 44 -6.57 -12.94 -3.71
CA LYS A 44 -6.93 -13.89 -4.78
C LYS A 44 -5.91 -15.02 -4.91
N ALA A 45 -4.62 -14.74 -4.69
CA ALA A 45 -3.55 -15.72 -4.70
C ALA A 45 -3.42 -16.54 -3.40
N GLY A 46 -4.28 -16.32 -2.40
CA GLY A 46 -4.25 -17.04 -1.12
C GLY A 46 -3.07 -16.68 -0.21
N ARG A 47 -2.34 -15.60 -0.51
CA ARG A 47 -1.16 -15.13 0.26
C ARG A 47 -1.52 -14.18 1.40
N MET A 48 -2.78 -13.74 1.45
CA MET A 48 -3.28 -12.74 2.37
C MET A 48 -4.76 -13.01 2.66
N GLY A 49 -5.20 -12.75 3.89
CA GLY A 49 -6.63 -12.77 4.24
C GLY A 49 -7.34 -11.44 3.96
N LYS A 50 -8.65 -11.49 3.74
CA LYS A 50 -9.52 -10.30 3.53
C LYS A 50 -9.38 -9.23 4.61
N ALA A 51 -9.19 -9.63 5.87
CA ALA A 51 -9.00 -8.70 6.98
C ALA A 51 -7.71 -7.87 6.84
N GLN A 52 -6.65 -8.44 6.27
CA GLN A 52 -5.39 -7.74 6.04
C GLN A 52 -5.49 -6.81 4.82
N GLU A 53 -6.16 -7.25 3.76
CA GLU A 53 -6.52 -6.41 2.60
C GLU A 53 -7.30 -5.17 3.05
N ALA A 54 -8.36 -5.35 3.85
CA ALA A 54 -9.17 -4.23 4.34
C ALA A 54 -8.36 -3.19 5.13
N ARG A 55 -7.33 -3.61 5.89
CA ARG A 55 -6.41 -2.69 6.58
C ARG A 55 -5.54 -1.89 5.62
N ILE A 56 -5.06 -2.54 4.55
CA ILE A 56 -4.28 -1.88 3.50
C ILE A 56 -5.15 -0.87 2.76
N ASP A 57 -6.35 -1.29 2.36
CA ASP A 57 -7.33 -0.45 1.67
C ASP A 57 -7.70 0.78 2.49
N ALA A 58 -8.00 0.62 3.78
CA ALA A 58 -8.33 1.74 4.65
C ALA A 58 -7.20 2.78 4.74
N LYS A 59 -5.93 2.35 4.76
CA LYS A 59 -4.78 3.28 4.75
C LYS A 59 -4.58 3.93 3.38
N ALA A 60 -4.73 3.18 2.29
CA ALA A 60 -4.66 3.70 0.93
C ALA A 60 -5.76 4.73 0.67
N ASP A 61 -6.99 4.47 1.09
CA ASP A 61 -8.15 5.36 0.92
C ASP A 61 -7.96 6.70 1.64
N ARG A 62 -7.28 6.72 2.80
CA ARG A 62 -6.90 7.97 3.47
C ARG A 62 -5.97 8.83 2.63
N VAL A 63 -5.13 8.23 1.78
CA VAL A 63 -4.25 8.97 0.86
C VAL A 63 -5.03 9.42 -0.37
N LEU A 64 -5.91 8.57 -0.91
CA LEU A 64 -6.74 8.88 -2.07
C LEU A 64 -7.72 10.03 -1.80
N LYS A 65 -8.32 10.07 -0.59
CA LYS A 65 -9.27 11.12 -0.16
C LYS A 65 -8.60 12.45 0.21
N LYS A 66 -7.27 12.50 0.34
CA LYS A 66 -6.53 13.64 0.88
C LYS A 66 -6.23 14.77 -0.12
N GLY A 67 -6.99 14.89 -1.21
CA GLY A 67 -6.99 16.12 -2.01
C GLY A 67 -7.58 15.90 -3.36
#